data_AF-A0A2N5ADB7-F1
#
_entry.id   AF-A0A2N5ADB7-F1
#
_cell.length_a   1.000
_cell.length_b   1.000
_cell.length_c   1.000
_cell.angle_alpha   90.00
_cell.angle_beta   90.00
_cell.angle_gamma   90.00
#
_symmetry.space_group_name_H-M   'P 1'
#
loop_
_entity.id
_entity.type
_entity.pdbx_description
1 polymer ?
#
loop_
_entity_poly.entity_id
_entity_poly.type
_entity_poly.pdbx_seq_one_letter_code
_entity_poly.pdbx_strand_id
1 'polypeptide(L)' 'EKIKLFNISVDDILLAARQHHGIYELKAIKFAILERNGQISIIPEKE' A
#
# COMPACT_ATOMS: atom_id res chain seq x y z
N GLU A 1 5.39 3.98 17.33
CA GLU A 1 5.08 2.53 17.33
C GLU A 1 5.28 1.95 15.93
N LYS A 2 6.03 0.85 15.83
CA LYS A 2 6.38 0.17 14.58
C LYS A 2 5.21 -0.73 14.13
N ILE A 3 4.94 -0.67 12.83
CA ILE A 3 3.90 -1.39 12.07
C ILE A 3 3.66 -2.82 12.59
N LYS A 4 2.41 -3.12 12.98
CA LYS A 4 1.92 -4.49 13.20
C LYS A 4 1.84 -5.18 11.84
N LEU A 5 2.69 -6.18 11.62
CA LEU A 5 2.67 -7.06 10.46
C LEU A 5 1.35 -7.85 10.43
N PHE A 6 0.34 -7.27 9.78
CA PHE A 6 -0.65 -8.08 9.10
C PHE A 6 0.08 -8.91 8.04
N ASN A 7 -0.41 -10.10 7.74
CA ASN A 7 0.20 -11.10 6.84
C ASN A 7 0.24 -10.66 5.35
N ILE A 8 0.25 -9.36 5.07
CA ILE A 8 0.24 -8.74 3.76
C ILE A 8 1.65 -8.71 3.20
N SER A 9 1.78 -9.21 1.98
CA SER A 9 3.05 -9.18 1.27
C SER A 9 3.26 -7.81 0.67
N VAL A 10 4.53 -7.47 0.47
CA VAL A 10 4.94 -6.29 -0.30
C VAL A 10 4.31 -6.29 -1.70
N ASP A 11 4.15 -7.48 -2.30
CA ASP A 11 3.45 -7.67 -3.58
C ASP A 11 1.98 -7.24 -3.55
N ASP A 12 1.23 -7.53 -2.48
CA ASP A 12 -0.16 -7.09 -2.35
C ASP A 12 -0.27 -5.56 -2.30
N ILE A 13 0.65 -4.91 -1.57
CA ILE A 13 0.73 -3.45 -1.48
C ILE A 13 1.04 -2.84 -2.85
N LEU A 14 2.04 -3.39 -3.54
CA LEU A 14 2.43 -2.94 -4.88
C LEU A 14 1.33 -3.22 -5.91
N LEU A 15 0.62 -4.33 -5.80
CA LEU A 15 -0.51 -4.65 -6.69
C LEU A 15 -1.63 -3.61 -6.55
N ALA A 16 -2.02 -3.28 -5.32
CA ALA A 16 -3.02 -2.25 -5.06
C ALA A 16 -2.55 -0.87 -5.56
N ALA A 17 -1.28 -0.53 -5.30
CA ALA A 17 -0.67 0.73 -5.74
C ALA A 17 -0.64 0.86 -7.28
N ARG A 18 -0.36 -0.24 -7.99
CA ARG A 18 -0.40 -0.30 -9.45
C ARG A 18 -1.81 -0.14 -9.99
N GLN A 19 -2.78 -0.86 -9.42
CA GLN A 19 -4.16 -0.86 -9.90
C GLN A 19 -4.83 0.52 -9.75
N HIS A 20 -4.60 1.20 -8.63
CA HIS A 20 -5.29 2.46 -8.33
C HIS A 20 -4.50 3.72 -8.71
N HIS A 21 -3.17 3.68 -8.60
CA HIS A 21 -2.33 4.88 -8.75
C HIS A 21 -1.21 4.74 -9.78
N GLY A 22 -1.06 3.58 -10.43
CA GLY A 22 0.03 3.35 -11.40
C GLY A 22 1.42 3.37 -10.79
N ILE A 23 1.55 3.09 -9.48
CA ILE A 23 2.82 3.14 -8.76
C ILE A 23 3.51 1.78 -8.79
N TYR A 24 4.75 1.74 -9.25
CA TYR A 24 5.53 0.50 -9.34
C TYR A 24 6.59 0.36 -8.25
N GLU A 25 6.90 1.46 -7.55
CA GLU A 25 7.99 1.54 -6.58
C GLU A 25 7.44 1.84 -5.18
N LEU A 26 7.89 1.09 -4.17
CA LEU A 26 7.50 1.32 -2.76
C LEU A 26 7.90 2.72 -2.26
N LYS A 27 8.98 3.30 -2.78
CA LYS A 27 9.41 4.66 -2.43
C LYS A 27 8.39 5.72 -2.84
N ALA A 28 7.54 5.43 -3.81
CA ALA A 28 6.47 6.33 -4.22
C ALA A 28 5.20 6.16 -3.36
N ILE A 29 5.22 5.31 -2.31
CA ILE A 29 4.11 5.09 -1.40
C ILE A 29 4.45 5.70 -0.04
N LYS A 30 3.66 6.66 0.40
CA LYS A 30 3.79 7.30 1.72
C LYS A 30 3.13 6.46 2.81
N PHE A 31 1.94 5.94 2.53
CA PHE A 31 1.21 5.06 3.45
C PHE A 31 0.47 3.96 2.69
N ALA A 32 0.40 2.78 3.29
CA ALA A 32 -0.47 1.69 2.87
C ALA A 32 -1.37 1.32 4.05
N ILE A 33 -2.67 1.38 3.85
CA ILE A 33 -3.68 1.20 4.90
C ILE A 33 -4.51 -0.03 4.53
N LEU A 34 -4.48 -1.04 5.40
CA LEU A 34 -5.37 -2.18 5.30
C LEU A 34 -6.70 -1.85 5.98
N GLU A 35 -7.76 -1.78 5.20
CA GLU A 35 -9.11 -1.56 5.68
C GLU A 35 -9.74 -2.87 6.22
N ARG A 36 -10.76 -2.74 7.08
CA ARG A 36 -11.46 -3.90 7.67
C ARG A 36 -12.19 -4.78 6.65
N ASN A 37 -12.45 -4.25 5.46
CA ASN A 37 -13.03 -4.95 4.31
C ASN A 37 -12.00 -5.77 3.52
N GLY A 38 -10.70 -5.68 3.86
CA GLY A 38 -9.62 -6.35 3.14
C GLY A 38 -9.04 -5.55 1.96
N GLN A 39 -9.53 -4.33 1.68
CA GLN A 39 -8.92 -3.45 0.68
C GLN A 39 -7.65 -2.79 1.24
N ILE A 40 -6.72 -2.54 0.32
CA ILE A 40 -5.49 -1.80 0.59
C ILE A 40 -5.64 -0.43 -0.06
N SER A 41 -5.76 0.60 0.77
CA SER A 41 -5.70 1.99 0.33
C SER A 41 -4.25 2.45 0.31
N ILE A 42 -3.85 3.07 -0.79
CA ILE A 42 -2.48 3.55 -1.00
C ILE A 42 -2.50 5.07 -1.03
N ILE A 43 -1.63 5.69 -0.23
CA ILE A 43 -1.39 7.13 -0.26
C ILE A 43 -0.02 7.32 -0.92
N PRO A 44 0.04 7.88 -2.14
CA PRO A 44 1.32 8.15 -2.80
C PRO A 44 2.15 9.18 -2.05
N GLU A 45 3.47 9.15 -2.26
CA GLU A 45 4.40 10.15 -1.73
C GLU A 45 4.41 11.45 -2.55
N LYS A 46 4.03 11.38 -3.83
CA LYS A 46 3.85 12.56 -4.68
C LYS A 46 2.38 12.66 -5.09
N GLU A 47 1.83 13.86 -4.88
CA GLU A 47 0.52 14.28 -5.39
C GLU A 47 0.53 14.39 -6.92
#